data_AF-A0A850PVV5-F1
#
_entry.id   AF-A0A850PVV5-F1
#
_cell.length_a   1.000
_cell.length_b   1.000
_cell.length_c   1.000
_cell.angle_alpha   90.00
_cell.angle_beta   90.00
_cell.angle_gamma   90.00
#
_symmetry.space_group_name_H-M   'P 1'
#
loop_
_entity.id
_entity.type
_entity.pdbx_description
1 polymer ?
#
loop_
_entity_poly.entity_id
_entity_poly.type
_entity_poly.pdbx_seq_one_letter_code
_entity_poly.pdbx_strand_id
1 'polypeptide(L)'
;MEARRRAREATRRANEARAAREKANIENAANYIVAKARLADIDAWETERLAAVSEQVRADANKRRAGTRAEAGAAIRLLQKSGETLTTIAELTGDGIGEVRAMLRHAPKIEERAARNGSHSLDGDGSADPAVSPGDGAAGVPGAATART
;
A
#
# COMPACT_ATOMS: atom_id res chain seq x y z
N MET A 1 77.91 2.90 -7.53
CA MET A 1 76.93 2.19 -6.67
C MET A 1 75.58 2.91 -6.57
N GLU A 2 75.54 4.25 -6.55
CA GLU A 2 74.30 5.04 -6.40
C GLU A 2 73.27 4.85 -7.53
N ALA A 3 73.71 4.72 -8.78
CA ALA A 3 72.80 4.52 -9.92
C ALA A 3 71.93 3.25 -9.77
N ARG A 4 72.53 2.15 -9.26
CA ARG A 4 71.82 0.89 -8.99
C ARG A 4 70.85 1.03 -7.82
N ARG A 5 71.19 1.83 -6.80
CA ARG A 5 70.32 2.13 -5.66
C ARG A 5 69.11 2.97 -6.10
N ARG A 6 69.32 4.05 -6.84
CA ARG A 6 68.24 4.90 -7.38
C ARG A 6 67.30 4.13 -8.29
N ALA A 7 67.82 3.24 -9.14
CA ALA A 7 66.99 2.37 -9.99
C ALA A 7 66.10 1.43 -9.16
N ARG A 8 66.64 0.79 -8.11
CA ARG A 8 65.86 -0.08 -7.21
C ARG A 8 64.78 0.68 -6.44
N GLU A 9 65.10 1.86 -5.94
CA GLU A 9 64.15 2.72 -5.22
C GLU A 9 63.03 3.21 -6.16
N ALA A 10 63.34 3.55 -7.41
CA ALA A 10 62.34 3.91 -8.41
C ALA A 10 61.39 2.75 -8.73
N THR A 11 61.91 1.54 -8.93
CA THR A 11 61.09 0.34 -9.15
C THR A 11 60.22 0.02 -7.93
N ARG A 12 60.76 0.16 -6.71
CA ARG A 12 60.00 -0.06 -5.48
C ARG A 12 58.81 0.90 -5.38
N ARG A 13 59.03 2.19 -5.58
CA ARG A 13 57.95 3.20 -5.56
C ARG A 13 56.91 2.95 -6.66
N ALA A 14 57.34 2.54 -7.86
CA ALA A 14 56.41 2.21 -8.94
C ALA A 14 55.54 1.00 -8.60
N ASN A 15 56.11 0.00 -7.92
CA ASN A 15 55.38 -1.19 -7.46
C ASN A 15 54.42 -0.85 -6.31
N GLU A 16 54.85 -0.06 -5.33
CA GLU A 16 53.99 0.44 -4.25
C GLU A 16 52.79 1.23 -4.80
N ALA A 17 53.02 2.14 -5.76
CA ALA A 17 51.96 2.90 -6.40
C ALA A 17 50.99 2.00 -7.20
N ARG A 18 51.49 0.95 -7.85
CA ARG A 18 50.63 -0.03 -8.53
C ARG A 18 49.77 -0.81 -7.52
N ALA A 19 50.37 -1.28 -6.42
CA ALA A 19 49.66 -2.02 -5.38
C ALA A 19 48.57 -1.17 -4.71
N ALA A 20 48.85 0.10 -4.42
CA ALA A 20 47.87 1.03 -3.86
C ALA A 20 46.66 1.24 -4.79
N ARG A 21 46.92 1.43 -6.10
CA ARG A 21 45.85 1.55 -7.10
C ARG A 21 45.05 0.26 -7.23
N GLU A 22 45.69 -0.89 -7.24
CA GLU A 22 44.99 -2.18 -7.35
C GLU A 22 44.05 -2.39 -6.16
N LYS A 23 44.53 -2.12 -4.94
CA LYS A 23 43.69 -2.17 -3.74
C LYS A 23 42.47 -1.24 -3.85
N ALA A 24 42.68 0.01 -4.25
CA ALA A 24 41.60 0.97 -4.43
C ALA A 24 40.62 0.55 -5.53
N ASN A 25 41.11 -0.03 -6.63
CA ASN A 25 40.29 -0.53 -7.72
C ASN A 25 39.40 -1.70 -7.27
N ILE A 26 39.94 -2.63 -6.48
CA ILE A 26 39.17 -3.74 -5.92
C ILE A 26 38.05 -3.23 -5.02
N GLU A 27 38.37 -2.29 -4.13
CA GLU A 27 37.38 -1.68 -3.23
C GLU A 27 36.29 -0.94 -4.01
N ASN A 28 36.67 -0.13 -5.00
CA ASN A 28 35.73 0.58 -5.86
C ASN A 28 34.85 -0.39 -6.68
N ALA A 29 35.43 -1.47 -7.20
CA ALA A 29 34.69 -2.49 -7.92
C ALA A 29 33.67 -3.20 -7.02
N ALA A 30 34.06 -3.53 -5.78
CA ALA A 30 33.13 -4.11 -4.80
C ALA A 30 31.97 -3.15 -4.47
N ASN A 31 32.28 -1.87 -4.23
CA ASN A 31 31.27 -0.84 -3.99
C ASN A 31 30.30 -0.69 -5.16
N TYR A 32 30.83 -0.70 -6.40
CA TYR A 32 30.02 -0.64 -7.60
C TYR A 32 29.08 -1.85 -7.76
N ILE A 33 29.58 -3.07 -7.51
CA ILE A 33 28.77 -4.29 -7.59
C ILE A 33 27.62 -4.25 -6.57
N VAL A 34 27.92 -3.85 -5.32
CA VAL A 34 26.90 -3.71 -4.27
C VAL A 34 25.87 -2.64 -4.64
N ALA A 35 26.31 -1.48 -5.15
CA ALA A 35 25.40 -0.42 -5.57
C ALA A 35 24.48 -0.88 -6.70
N LYS A 36 25.03 -1.60 -7.70
CA LYS A 36 24.24 -2.16 -8.80
C LYS A 36 23.21 -3.18 -8.32
N ALA A 37 23.58 -4.06 -7.38
CA ALA A 37 22.64 -5.02 -6.80
C ALA A 37 21.49 -4.31 -6.07
N ARG A 38 21.82 -3.30 -5.24
CA ARG A 38 20.80 -2.50 -4.54
C ARG A 38 19.87 -1.76 -5.49
N LEU A 39 20.36 -1.25 -6.62
CA LEU A 39 19.51 -0.64 -7.63
C LEU A 39 18.50 -1.65 -8.19
N ALA A 40 18.95 -2.87 -8.52
CA ALA A 40 18.06 -3.92 -8.99
C ALA A 40 17.01 -4.31 -7.92
N ASP A 41 17.40 -4.36 -6.64
CA ASP A 41 16.47 -4.63 -5.54
C ASP A 41 15.41 -3.51 -5.40
N ILE A 42 15.81 -2.24 -5.57
CA ILE A 42 14.90 -1.10 -5.56
C ILE A 42 13.91 -1.17 -6.73
N ASP A 43 14.39 -1.47 -7.94
CA ASP A 43 13.54 -1.59 -9.13
C ASP A 43 12.52 -2.74 -8.98
N ALA A 44 12.95 -3.86 -8.41
CA ALA A 44 12.08 -4.99 -8.11
C ALA A 44 11.03 -4.61 -7.06
N TRP A 45 11.45 -3.97 -5.96
CA TRP A 45 10.55 -3.49 -4.92
C TRP A 45 9.51 -2.50 -5.46
N GLU A 46 9.92 -1.54 -6.30
CA GLU A 46 9.00 -0.57 -6.91
C GLU A 46 7.97 -1.28 -7.78
N THR A 47 8.42 -2.20 -8.63
CA THR A 47 7.55 -2.97 -9.53
C THR A 47 6.51 -3.78 -8.74
N GLU A 48 6.95 -4.54 -7.73
CA GLU A 48 6.07 -5.33 -6.87
C GLU A 48 5.08 -4.44 -6.11
N ARG A 49 5.54 -3.30 -5.59
CA ARG A 49 4.70 -2.39 -4.82
C ARG A 49 3.63 -1.73 -5.69
N LEU A 50 3.98 -1.29 -6.90
CA LEU A 50 3.03 -0.73 -7.85
C LEU A 50 2.01 -1.77 -8.32
N ALA A 51 2.43 -3.02 -8.54
CA ALA A 51 1.52 -4.10 -8.89
C ALA A 51 0.50 -4.36 -7.77
N ALA A 52 0.96 -4.45 -6.51
CA ALA A 52 0.10 -4.67 -5.36
C ALA A 52 -0.93 -3.53 -5.17
N VAL A 53 -0.49 -2.28 -5.23
CA VAL A 53 -1.38 -1.10 -5.10
C VAL A 53 -2.36 -1.04 -6.27
N SER A 54 -1.91 -1.31 -7.50
CA SER A 54 -2.77 -1.30 -8.67
C SER A 54 -3.88 -2.34 -8.58
N GLU A 55 -3.57 -3.54 -8.10
CA GLU A 55 -4.58 -4.59 -7.90
C GLU A 55 -5.59 -4.20 -6.82
N GLN A 56 -5.11 -3.67 -5.69
CA GLN A 56 -5.99 -3.18 -4.62
C GLN A 56 -6.94 -2.09 -5.13
N VAL A 57 -6.42 -1.08 -5.85
CA VAL A 57 -7.23 0.01 -6.40
C VAL A 57 -8.26 -0.52 -7.41
N ARG A 58 -7.89 -1.49 -8.25
CA ARG A 58 -8.82 -2.13 -9.20
C ARG A 58 -9.92 -2.89 -8.48
N ALA A 59 -9.58 -3.66 -7.45
CA ALA A 59 -10.56 -4.38 -6.63
C ALA A 59 -11.55 -3.42 -5.97
N ASP A 60 -11.06 -2.34 -5.34
CA ASP A 60 -11.88 -1.34 -4.70
C ASP A 60 -12.77 -0.59 -5.70
N ALA A 61 -12.22 -0.20 -6.86
CA ALA A 61 -12.99 0.43 -7.93
C ALA A 61 -14.09 -0.49 -8.45
N ASN A 62 -13.81 -1.79 -8.61
CA ASN A 62 -14.81 -2.78 -9.03
C ASN A 62 -15.91 -2.96 -7.98
N LYS A 63 -15.56 -2.99 -6.68
CA LYS A 63 -16.53 -3.03 -5.59
C LYS A 63 -17.45 -1.80 -5.61
N ARG A 64 -16.88 -0.60 -5.74
CA ARG A 64 -17.65 0.66 -5.84
C ARG A 64 -18.58 0.65 -7.05
N ARG A 65 -18.08 0.30 -8.23
CA ARG A 65 -18.90 0.15 -9.45
C ARG A 65 -20.02 -0.85 -9.25
N ALA A 66 -19.76 -2.00 -8.65
CA ALA A 66 -20.78 -3.00 -8.39
C ALA A 66 -21.88 -2.47 -7.45
N GLY A 67 -21.49 -1.76 -6.38
CA GLY A 67 -22.42 -1.09 -5.47
C GLY A 67 -23.30 -0.06 -6.18
N THR A 68 -22.70 0.85 -6.95
CA THR A 68 -23.43 1.87 -7.71
C THR A 68 -24.39 1.25 -8.74
N ARG A 69 -23.98 0.19 -9.45
CA ARG A 69 -24.89 -0.51 -10.38
C ARG A 69 -26.05 -1.18 -9.65
N ALA A 70 -25.81 -1.73 -8.45
CA ALA A 70 -26.87 -2.33 -7.65
C ALA A 70 -27.87 -1.29 -7.15
N GLU A 71 -27.40 -0.11 -6.73
CA GLU A 71 -28.23 1.04 -6.36
C GLU A 71 -29.07 1.54 -7.55
N ALA A 72 -28.45 1.72 -8.72
CA ALA A 72 -29.15 2.10 -9.95
C ALA A 72 -30.22 1.07 -10.33
N GLY A 73 -29.87 -0.22 -10.30
CA GLY A 73 -30.84 -1.29 -10.55
C GLY A 73 -31.99 -1.31 -9.55
N ALA A 74 -31.72 -1.05 -8.26
CA ALA A 74 -32.75 -0.94 -7.24
C ALA A 74 -33.72 0.21 -7.53
N ALA A 75 -33.20 1.38 -7.95
CA ALA A 75 -34.02 2.52 -8.33
C ALA A 75 -34.92 2.19 -9.53
N ILE A 76 -34.40 1.54 -10.58
CA ILE A 76 -35.18 1.13 -11.74
C ILE A 76 -36.33 0.19 -11.33
N ARG A 77 -36.10 -0.74 -10.40
CA ARG A 77 -37.19 -1.60 -9.90
C ARG A 77 -38.24 -0.87 -9.10
N LEU A 78 -37.87 0.17 -8.36
CA LEU A 78 -38.85 1.01 -7.67
C LEU A 78 -39.73 1.74 -8.69
N LEU A 79 -39.16 2.29 -9.75
CA LEU A 79 -39.92 2.88 -10.85
C LEU A 79 -40.87 1.86 -11.50
N GLN A 80 -40.41 0.63 -11.77
CA GLN A 80 -41.29 -0.43 -12.29
C GLN A 80 -42.43 -0.77 -11.33
N LYS A 81 -42.17 -0.81 -10.02
CA LYS A 81 -43.22 -1.02 -9.00
C LYS A 81 -44.25 0.12 -8.96
N SER A 82 -43.83 1.33 -9.31
CA SER A 82 -44.72 2.49 -9.48
C SER A 82 -45.50 2.49 -10.79
N GLY A 83 -45.28 1.50 -11.68
CA GLY A 83 -46.00 1.34 -12.95
C GLY A 83 -45.21 1.78 -14.19
N GLU A 84 -43.97 2.26 -14.03
CA GLU A 84 -43.17 2.73 -15.15
C GLU A 84 -42.64 1.59 -16.02
N THR A 85 -42.63 1.82 -17.35
CA THR A 85 -42.04 0.89 -18.31
C THR A 85 -40.56 1.17 -18.52
N LEU A 86 -39.76 0.18 -18.94
CA LEU A 86 -38.33 0.40 -19.22
C LEU A 86 -38.09 1.42 -20.35
N THR A 87 -39.02 1.50 -21.31
CA THR A 87 -39.01 2.52 -22.37
C THR A 87 -39.22 3.92 -21.80
N THR A 88 -40.22 4.11 -20.93
CA THR A 88 -40.47 5.39 -20.29
C THR A 88 -39.33 5.80 -19.36
N ILE A 89 -38.73 4.85 -18.63
CA ILE A 89 -37.56 5.12 -17.79
C ILE A 89 -36.36 5.56 -18.64
N ALA A 90 -36.11 4.90 -19.78
CA ALA A 90 -35.06 5.29 -20.71
C ALA A 90 -35.27 6.72 -21.24
N GLU A 91 -36.50 7.07 -21.62
CA GLU A 91 -36.87 8.43 -22.03
C GLU A 91 -36.69 9.44 -20.89
N LEU A 92 -37.05 9.08 -19.66
CA LEU A 92 -36.92 9.94 -18.48
C LEU A 92 -35.47 10.22 -18.10
N THR A 93 -34.57 9.24 -18.22
CA THR A 93 -33.15 9.41 -17.86
C THR A 93 -32.29 9.91 -19.03
N GLY A 94 -32.79 9.83 -20.26
CA GLY A 94 -32.01 10.09 -21.47
C GLY A 94 -31.06 8.95 -21.84
N ASP A 95 -31.16 7.80 -21.17
CA ASP A 95 -30.33 6.63 -21.44
C ASP A 95 -30.91 5.75 -22.55
N GLY A 96 -30.06 4.95 -23.18
CA GLY A 96 -30.54 3.87 -24.04
C GLY A 96 -31.25 2.77 -23.24
N ILE A 97 -32.29 2.16 -23.80
CA ILE A 97 -33.01 1.04 -23.16
C ILE A 97 -32.09 -0.14 -22.79
N GLY A 98 -30.99 -0.33 -23.54
CA GLY A 98 -29.97 -1.32 -23.24
C GLY A 98 -29.23 -1.06 -21.93
N GLU A 99 -28.95 0.21 -21.62
CA GLU A 99 -28.27 0.65 -20.39
C GLU A 99 -29.20 0.48 -19.18
N VAL A 100 -30.45 0.92 -19.30
CA VAL A 100 -31.49 0.70 -18.27
C VAL A 100 -31.62 -0.79 -17.98
N ARG A 101 -31.69 -1.63 -19.01
CA ARG A 101 -31.72 -3.09 -18.84
C ARG A 101 -30.43 -3.62 -18.21
N ALA A 102 -29.27 -3.05 -18.53
CA ALA A 102 -27.99 -3.45 -17.95
C ALA A 102 -27.92 -3.15 -16.46
N MET A 103 -28.32 -1.96 -16.04
CA MET A 103 -28.39 -1.58 -14.63
C MET A 103 -29.42 -2.42 -13.86
N LEU A 104 -30.59 -2.66 -14.47
CA LEU A 104 -31.63 -3.52 -13.87
C LEU A 104 -31.14 -4.95 -13.57
N ARG A 105 -30.22 -5.51 -14.38
CA ARG A 105 -29.65 -6.84 -14.10
C ARG A 105 -28.86 -6.90 -12.78
N HIS A 106 -28.30 -5.78 -12.34
CA HIS A 106 -27.53 -5.69 -11.08
C HIS A 106 -28.40 -5.41 -9.85
N ALA A 107 -29.69 -5.20 -10.06
CA ALA A 107 -30.60 -4.85 -9.00
C ALA A 107 -30.64 -6.01 -7.96
N PRO A 108 -30.44 -5.75 -6.65
CA PRO A 108 -30.40 -6.80 -5.61
C PRO A 108 -31.69 -7.61 -5.55
N LYS A 109 -31.63 -8.94 -5.47
CA LYS A 109 -32.87 -9.73 -5.31
C LYS A 109 -33.64 -9.22 -4.09
N ILE A 110 -34.95 -9.03 -4.24
CA ILE A 110 -35.81 -8.72 -3.09
C ILE A 110 -35.88 -10.01 -2.29
N GLU A 111 -34.88 -10.25 -1.44
CA GLU A 111 -35.15 -11.03 -0.24
C GLU A 111 -36.07 -10.17 0.58
N GLU A 112 -37.20 -10.74 0.98
CA GLU A 112 -38.19 -10.12 1.83
C GLU A 112 -37.49 -9.67 3.12
N ARG A 113 -36.99 -8.43 3.11
CA ARG A 113 -36.35 -7.79 4.25
C ARG A 113 -37.46 -7.50 5.23
N ALA A 114 -37.86 -8.52 5.99
CA ALA A 114 -38.58 -8.33 7.23
C ALA A 114 -37.85 -7.23 8.02
N ALA A 115 -38.63 -6.23 8.41
CA ALA A 115 -38.22 -4.98 8.99
C ALA A 115 -37.04 -5.12 9.95
N ARG A 116 -35.87 -4.58 9.56
CA ARG A 116 -34.90 -4.14 10.56
C ARG A 116 -35.38 -2.78 11.04
N ASN A 117 -36.33 -2.82 11.97
CA ASN A 117 -36.76 -1.69 12.79
C ASN A 117 -35.52 -1.00 13.36
N GLY A 118 -35.33 0.25 12.99
CA GLY A 118 -34.56 1.17 13.80
C GLY A 118 -35.38 1.52 15.04
N SER A 119 -35.09 0.85 16.15
CA SER A 119 -35.45 1.34 17.47
C SER A 119 -34.15 1.63 18.22
N HIS A 120 -33.67 2.86 18.06
CA HIS A 120 -32.75 3.45 19.01
C HIS A 120 -33.58 3.84 20.24
N SER A 121 -33.69 2.93 21.21
CA SER A 121 -34.21 3.28 22.54
C SER A 121 -33.05 3.89 23.33
N LEU A 122 -33.30 5.10 23.84
CA LEU A 122 -32.46 5.80 24.79
C LEU A 122 -32.80 5.27 26.19
N ASP A 123 -31.94 4.43 26.75
CA ASP A 123 -31.92 4.11 28.19
C ASP A 123 -30.42 3.88 28.50
N GLY A 124 -29.68 4.69 29.25
CA GLY A 124 -30.09 5.51 30.39
C GLY A 124 -30.12 4.65 31.65
N ASP A 125 -28.95 4.24 32.17
CA ASP A 125 -28.61 4.17 33.61
C ASP A 125 -27.33 3.34 33.86
N GLY A 126 -26.51 3.79 34.83
CA GLY A 126 -25.54 2.92 35.51
C GLY A 126 -24.06 3.21 35.34
N SER A 127 -23.59 4.43 35.64
CA SER A 127 -22.18 4.64 35.99
C SER A 127 -21.88 3.97 37.35
N ALA A 128 -21.15 2.86 37.32
CA ALA A 128 -20.45 2.32 38.48
C ALA A 128 -19.11 1.72 38.02
N ASP A 129 -18.06 2.54 38.03
CA ASP A 129 -16.67 2.07 37.99
C ASP A 129 -16.24 1.57 39.38
N PRO A 130 -15.63 0.39 39.47
CA PRO A 130 -14.51 0.22 40.38
C PRO A 130 -13.23 -0.07 39.58
N ALA A 131 -12.29 0.87 39.70
CA ALA A 131 -10.92 0.76 39.22
C ALA A 131 -10.19 -0.45 39.84
N VAL A 132 -9.61 -1.31 39.00
CA VAL A 132 -8.46 -2.15 39.36
C VAL A 132 -7.51 -2.28 38.15
N SER A 133 -6.29 -1.77 38.34
CA SER A 133 -5.12 -1.94 37.49
C SER A 133 -4.59 -3.39 37.61
N PRO A 134 -3.89 -3.94 36.60
CA PRO A 134 -2.43 -3.96 36.71
C PRO A 134 -1.71 -3.79 35.36
N GLY A 135 -0.87 -2.76 35.26
CA GLY A 135 0.17 -2.67 34.25
C GLY A 135 1.51 -3.03 34.87
N ASP A 136 2.13 -4.11 34.40
CA ASP A 136 3.52 -4.46 34.72
C ASP A 136 4.20 -4.90 33.42
N GLY A 137 5.31 -4.22 33.05
CA GLY A 137 6.12 -4.66 31.91
C GLY A 137 6.90 -3.61 31.12
N ALA A 138 8.03 -3.17 31.71
CA ALA A 138 9.34 -2.95 31.05
C ALA A 138 9.55 -1.83 30.00
N ALA A 139 10.39 -0.86 30.37
CA ALA A 139 11.79 -0.74 29.90
C ALA A 139 12.27 0.73 29.96
N GLY A 140 12.84 1.12 31.11
CA GLY A 140 13.57 2.37 31.27
C GLY A 140 15.03 2.19 30.87
N VAL A 141 15.46 2.95 29.87
CA VAL A 141 16.85 3.11 29.44
C VAL A 141 17.54 4.12 30.37
N PRO A 142 18.76 3.87 30.89
CA PRO A 142 19.59 4.96 31.39
C PRO A 142 20.77 5.23 30.47
N GLY A 143 20.84 6.50 30.05
CA GLY A 143 21.95 7.09 29.30
C GLY A 143 23.19 7.35 30.15
N ALA A 144 24.27 7.61 29.41
CA ALA A 144 25.64 7.81 29.85
C ALA A 144 25.87 9.01 30.78
N ALA A 145 26.85 8.88 31.69
CA ALA A 145 27.90 9.89 31.95
C ALA A 145 28.97 9.40 32.96
N THR A 146 30.23 9.39 32.49
CA THR A 146 31.45 9.96 33.11
C THR A 146 31.91 9.53 34.53
N ALA A 147 33.09 8.90 34.63
CA ALA A 147 34.34 9.47 35.19
C ALA A 147 35.30 8.44 35.83
N ARG A 148 36.61 8.66 35.56
CA ARG A 148 37.83 8.29 36.34
C ARG A 148 38.21 6.80 36.37
N THR A 149 39.48 6.44 36.18
CA THR A 149 40.71 6.92 36.88
C THR A 149 41.94 6.65 36.03
#